data_AF-A0A9P4GSD7-F1
#
_entry.id   AF-A0A9P4GSD7-F1
#
_cell.length_a   1.000
_cell.length_b   1.000
_cell.length_c   1.000
_cell.angle_alpha   90.00
_cell.angle_beta   90.00
_cell.angle_gamma   90.00
#
_symmetry.space_group_name_H-M   'P 1'
#
loop_
_entity.id
_entity.type
_entity.pdbx_description
1 polymer ?
#
loop_
_entity_poly.entity_id
_entity_poly.type
_entity_poly.pdbx_seq_one_letter_code
_entity_poly.pdbx_strand_id
1 'polypeptide(L)'
;MYTTTASLGQTAERRPWKYVGYRGFCEFVDSDHDFFLLRRFGNLSVRILLALQDELCELEAQLQVLEDLLSDPAAEDIHNGSFREETSEARLALIREIDRKLRSFNELVLQYSELRARPRVARKDINSVSNWFHNHKNAIHPDEAAYINSRHDLFSVVSRNKTPLRRLLEVSPRFRLARLWRKPSSLDLGFLSFTTVAKPFETLGATAAYAAVLVVFLQVAT
;
A
#
# COMPACT_ATOMS: atom_id res chain seq x y z
N MET A 1 -17.20 34.01 -25.00
CA MET A 1 -16.20 33.78 -23.93
C MET A 1 -15.54 32.42 -24.11
N TYR A 2 -14.64 32.25 -25.09
CA TYR A 2 -13.99 30.95 -25.38
C TYR A 2 -12.45 31.02 -25.42
N THR A 3 -11.86 32.16 -25.09
CA THR A 3 -10.40 32.41 -25.21
C THR A 3 -9.59 32.10 -23.95
N THR A 4 -10.24 31.91 -22.79
CA THR A 4 -9.53 31.74 -21.51
C THR A 4 -9.00 30.31 -21.29
N THR A 5 -9.71 29.28 -21.75
CA THR A 5 -9.30 27.88 -21.52
C THR A 5 -8.13 27.46 -22.41
N ALA A 6 -8.10 27.95 -23.66
CA ALA A 6 -7.01 27.66 -24.60
C ALA A 6 -5.68 28.32 -24.19
N SER A 7 -5.72 29.52 -23.61
CA SER A 7 -4.51 30.22 -23.13
C SER A 7 -3.96 29.63 -21.83
N LEU A 8 -4.83 29.14 -20.94
CA LEU A 8 -4.45 28.38 -19.74
C LEU A 8 -3.74 27.07 -20.08
N GLY A 9 -4.21 26.33 -21.09
CA GLY A 9 -3.55 25.10 -21.56
C GLY A 9 -2.11 25.34 -22.03
N GLN A 10 -1.89 26.34 -22.89
CA GLN A 10 -0.55 26.68 -23.39
C GLN A 10 0.40 27.25 -22.33
N THR A 11 -0.13 27.94 -21.32
CA THR A 11 0.68 28.49 -20.21
C THR A 11 1.04 27.42 -19.17
N ALA A 12 0.14 26.46 -18.94
CA ALA A 12 0.39 25.30 -18.09
C ALA A 12 1.51 24.40 -18.65
N GLU A 13 1.54 24.16 -19.96
CA GLU A 13 2.62 23.41 -20.61
C GLU A 13 4.00 24.09 -20.48
N ARG A 14 4.04 25.43 -20.45
CA ARG A 14 5.30 26.19 -20.31
C ARG A 14 5.83 26.23 -18.88
N ARG A 15 4.98 26.10 -17.87
CA ARG A 15 5.36 26.16 -16.44
C ARG A 15 4.62 25.09 -15.62
N PRO A 16 4.88 23.79 -15.88
CA PRO A 16 4.16 22.69 -15.24
C PRO A 16 4.33 22.67 -13.72
N TRP A 17 5.48 23.08 -13.17
CA TRP A 17 5.68 23.20 -11.71
C TRP A 17 4.72 24.20 -11.04
N LYS A 18 4.31 25.25 -11.77
CA LYS A 18 3.46 26.33 -11.24
C LYS A 18 1.97 25.98 -11.32
N TYR A 19 1.54 25.36 -12.41
CA TYR A 19 0.12 25.17 -12.72
C TYR A 19 -0.37 23.73 -12.52
N VAL A 20 0.54 22.75 -12.55
CA VAL A 20 0.24 21.35 -12.26
C VAL A 20 0.85 20.99 -10.92
N GLY A 21 2.18 20.93 -10.84
CA GLY A 21 2.91 20.66 -9.60
C GLY A 21 2.39 19.46 -8.81
N TYR A 22 2.53 19.54 -7.48
CA TYR A 22 1.94 18.56 -6.57
C TYR A 22 0.42 18.57 -6.58
N ARG A 23 -0.22 19.70 -6.87
CA ARG A 23 -1.69 19.76 -6.94
C ARG A 23 -2.24 18.77 -7.96
N GLY A 24 -1.74 18.84 -9.20
CA GLY A 24 -2.16 17.93 -10.27
C GLY A 24 -1.70 16.50 -10.03
N PHE A 25 -0.57 16.29 -9.34
CA PHE A 25 -0.14 14.95 -8.97
C PHE A 25 -1.05 14.33 -7.91
N CYS A 26 -1.45 15.08 -6.88
CA CYS A 26 -2.39 14.63 -5.86
C CYS A 26 -3.76 14.30 -6.48
N GLU A 27 -4.28 15.18 -7.35
CA GLU A 27 -5.53 14.91 -8.09
C GLU A 27 -5.44 13.61 -8.91
N PHE A 28 -4.29 13.34 -9.55
CA PHE A 28 -4.05 12.09 -10.27
C PHE A 28 -3.94 10.88 -9.34
N VAL A 29 -3.20 10.98 -8.26
CA VAL A 29 -2.99 9.88 -7.31
C VAL A 29 -4.28 9.52 -6.57
N ASP A 30 -5.12 10.51 -6.24
CA ASP A 30 -6.41 10.30 -5.58
C ASP A 30 -7.49 9.75 -6.54
N SER A 31 -7.27 9.84 -7.86
CA SER A 31 -8.21 9.33 -8.86
C SER A 31 -8.34 7.80 -8.86
N ASP A 32 -7.30 7.07 -8.43
CA ASP A 32 -7.34 5.60 -8.27
C ASP A 32 -6.46 5.17 -7.09
N HIS A 33 -6.96 4.22 -6.30
CA HIS A 33 -6.27 3.63 -5.15
C HIS A 33 -4.98 2.91 -5.56
N ASP A 34 -4.92 2.42 -6.80
CA ASP A 34 -3.74 1.76 -7.36
C ASP A 34 -2.60 2.75 -7.69
N PHE A 35 -2.88 4.07 -7.77
CA PHE A 35 -1.89 5.08 -8.14
C PHE A 35 -1.17 5.70 -6.94
N PHE A 36 -1.68 5.53 -5.72
CA PHE A 36 -0.99 6.00 -4.53
C PHE A 36 0.13 5.03 -4.11
N LEU A 37 1.27 5.20 -4.78
CA LEU A 37 2.46 4.38 -4.61
C LEU A 37 3.49 5.10 -3.75
N LEU A 38 4.00 4.41 -2.74
CA LEU A 38 5.10 4.88 -1.90
C LEU A 38 6.20 3.82 -1.81
N ARG A 39 7.38 4.21 -1.32
CA ARG A 39 8.46 3.26 -1.00
C ARG A 39 8.24 2.65 0.38
N ARG A 40 8.50 1.34 0.48
CA ARG A 40 8.50 0.57 1.74
C ARG A 40 9.78 0.78 2.54
N PHE A 41 10.84 1.26 1.89
CA PHE A 41 12.17 1.43 2.48
C PHE A 41 12.72 0.14 3.09
N GLY A 42 12.50 -1.00 2.44
CA GLY A 42 12.73 -2.33 3.04
C GLY A 42 14.14 -2.53 3.61
N ASN A 43 15.16 -2.17 2.84
CA ASN A 43 16.55 -2.29 3.30
C ASN A 43 16.87 -1.37 4.48
N LEU A 44 16.27 -0.18 4.52
CA LEU A 44 16.52 0.79 5.59
C LEU A 44 15.82 0.35 6.88
N SER A 45 14.55 -0.09 6.79
CA SER A 45 13.81 -0.63 7.93
C SER A 45 14.49 -1.85 8.54
N VAL A 46 15.00 -2.77 7.71
CA VAL A 46 15.75 -3.94 8.20
C VAL A 46 17.04 -3.52 8.91
N ARG A 47 17.78 -2.54 8.38
CA ARG A 47 18.99 -2.03 9.06
C ARG A 47 18.68 -1.42 10.42
N ILE A 48 17.62 -0.63 10.52
CA ILE A 48 17.18 -0.03 11.79
C ILE A 48 16.74 -1.11 12.78
N LEU A 49 15.98 -2.11 12.33
CA LEU A 49 15.57 -3.23 13.18
C LEU A 49 16.76 -4.02 13.71
N LEU A 50 17.75 -4.30 12.86
CA LEU A 50 18.98 -5.00 13.29
C LEU A 50 19.79 -4.17 14.29
N ALA A 51 19.88 -2.85 14.09
CA ALA A 51 20.55 -1.96 15.04
C ALA A 51 19.84 -1.93 16.40
N LEU A 52 18.51 -1.79 16.41
CA LEU A 52 17.72 -1.84 17.65
C LEU A 52 17.83 -3.18 18.37
N GLN A 53 17.90 -4.28 17.62
CA GLN A 53 18.09 -5.62 18.17
C GLN A 53 19.45 -5.75 18.86
N ASP A 54 20.51 -5.27 18.23
CA ASP A 54 21.87 -5.29 18.78
C ASP A 54 21.95 -4.45 20.07
N GLU A 55 21.41 -3.23 20.06
CA GLU A 55 21.33 -2.38 21.26
C GLU A 55 20.54 -3.04 22.40
N LEU A 56 19.47 -3.79 22.10
CA LEU A 56 18.74 -4.56 23.10
C LEU A 56 19.57 -5.71 23.67
N CYS A 57 20.33 -6.42 22.83
CA CYS A 57 21.25 -7.47 23.29
C CYS A 57 22.36 -6.90 24.19
N GLU A 58 22.89 -5.72 23.89
CA GLU A 58 23.87 -5.05 24.75
C GLU A 58 23.28 -4.70 26.13
N LEU A 59 22.06 -4.14 26.16
CA LEU A 59 21.40 -3.81 27.42
C LEU A 59 21.01 -5.04 28.23
N GLU A 60 20.58 -6.11 27.57
CA GLU A 60 20.29 -7.40 28.21
C GLU A 60 21.56 -7.97 28.84
N ALA A 61 22.69 -7.94 28.12
CA ALA A 61 23.97 -8.37 28.67
C ALA A 61 24.43 -7.51 29.86
N GLN A 62 24.25 -6.18 29.79
CA GLN A 62 24.56 -5.28 30.92
C GLN A 62 23.67 -5.56 32.15
N LEU A 63 22.38 -5.82 31.93
CA LEU A 63 21.47 -6.20 33.00
C LEU A 63 21.89 -7.51 33.64
N GLN A 64 22.22 -8.52 32.83
CA GLN A 64 22.69 -9.82 33.32
C GLN A 64 23.96 -9.68 34.17
N VAL A 65 24.96 -8.92 33.69
CA VAL A 65 26.20 -8.66 34.45
C VAL A 65 25.90 -7.99 35.79
N LEU A 66 25.00 -7.02 35.82
CA LEU A 66 24.60 -6.35 37.06
C LEU A 66 23.88 -7.31 38.02
N GLU A 67 22.98 -8.14 37.52
CA GLU A 67 22.25 -9.12 38.33
C GLU A 67 23.17 -10.21 38.89
N ASP A 68 24.17 -10.63 38.11
CA ASP A 68 25.21 -11.56 38.57
C ASP A 68 26.03 -10.95 39.70
N LEU A 69 26.42 -9.68 39.58
CA LEU A 69 27.15 -8.94 40.64
C LEU A 69 26.31 -8.76 41.91
N LEU A 70 25.01 -8.49 41.78
CA LEU A 70 24.08 -8.34 42.92
C LEU A 70 23.72 -9.69 43.58
N SER A 71 23.98 -10.80 42.89
CA SER A 71 23.74 -12.15 43.39
C SER A 71 25.00 -12.80 43.97
N ASP A 72 26.14 -12.13 43.92
CA ASP A 72 27.39 -12.61 44.49
C ASP A 72 27.26 -12.75 46.02
N PRO A 73 27.63 -13.90 46.63
CA PRO A 73 27.58 -14.08 48.09
C PRO A 73 28.39 -13.05 48.90
N ALA A 74 29.34 -12.36 48.28
CA ALA A 74 30.14 -11.29 48.89
C ALA A 74 29.54 -9.89 48.70
N ALA A 75 28.47 -9.74 47.92
CA ALA A 75 27.76 -8.47 47.72
C ALA A 75 26.91 -8.09 48.94
N GLU A 76 26.40 -6.86 48.93
CA GLU A 76 25.44 -6.41 49.96
C GLU A 76 24.15 -7.23 49.89
N ASP A 77 23.56 -7.53 51.07
CA ASP A 77 22.34 -8.33 51.19
C ASP A 77 21.11 -7.53 50.70
N ILE A 78 20.94 -7.52 49.37
CA ILE A 78 19.88 -6.79 48.66
C ILE A 78 18.76 -7.76 48.26
N HIS A 79 17.51 -7.34 48.46
CA HIS A 79 16.35 -8.14 48.12
C HIS A 79 16.11 -8.21 46.59
N ASN A 80 16.69 -9.20 45.92
CA ASN A 80 16.55 -9.39 44.46
C ASN A 80 15.17 -9.90 43.98
N GLY A 81 14.28 -10.34 44.89
CA GLY A 81 12.98 -10.91 44.54
C GLY A 81 11.78 -9.95 44.52
N SER A 82 11.98 -8.64 44.75
CA SER A 82 10.87 -7.69 44.93
C SER A 82 11.18 -6.34 44.30
N PHE A 83 10.44 -5.98 43.25
CA PHE A 83 10.49 -4.63 42.67
C PHE A 83 9.97 -3.54 43.61
N ARG A 84 9.25 -3.91 44.68
CA ARG A 84 8.78 -2.95 45.71
C ARG A 84 9.89 -2.57 46.68
N GLU A 85 10.85 -3.47 46.86
CA GLU A 85 11.99 -3.32 47.77
C GLU A 85 13.28 -3.11 46.98
N GLU A 86 13.16 -2.63 45.74
CA GLU A 86 14.29 -2.36 44.87
C GLU A 86 15.09 -1.16 45.37
N THR A 87 16.38 -1.39 45.61
CA THR A 87 17.33 -0.37 46.04
C THR A 87 18.34 -0.02 44.96
N SER A 88 18.47 -0.85 43.91
CA SER A 88 19.42 -0.62 42.83
C SER A 88 18.86 0.34 41.77
N GLU A 89 19.22 1.62 41.89
CA GLU A 89 18.87 2.63 40.87
C GLU A 89 19.41 2.26 39.48
N ALA A 90 20.59 1.61 39.42
CA ALA A 90 21.21 1.17 38.18
C ALA A 90 20.39 0.08 37.47
N ARG A 91 19.89 -0.91 38.20
CA ARG A 91 19.03 -1.97 37.64
C ARG A 91 17.72 -1.38 37.13
N LEU A 92 17.09 -0.50 37.91
CA LEU A 92 15.88 0.20 37.48
C LEU A 92 16.11 1.08 36.24
N ALA A 93 17.27 1.73 36.14
CA ALA A 93 17.62 2.53 34.97
C ALA A 93 17.75 1.67 33.71
N LEU A 94 18.45 0.53 33.80
CA LEU A 94 18.57 -0.44 32.70
C LEU A 94 17.19 -0.98 32.27
N ILE A 95 16.36 -1.41 33.24
CA ILE A 95 15.00 -1.91 32.93
C ILE A 95 14.16 -0.85 32.21
N ARG A 96 14.21 0.42 32.64
CA ARG A 96 13.49 1.51 31.99
C ARG A 96 14.01 1.79 30.58
N GLU A 97 15.31 1.66 30.37
CA GLU A 97 15.91 1.84 29.05
C GLU A 97 15.54 0.71 28.09
N ILE A 98 15.60 -0.54 28.57
CA ILE A 98 15.14 -1.72 27.84
C ILE A 98 13.66 -1.57 27.48
N ASP A 99 12.78 -1.18 28.41
CA ASP A 99 11.36 -0.96 28.11
C ASP A 99 11.14 0.04 26.97
N ARG A 100 11.85 1.18 26.98
CA ARG A 100 11.75 2.16 25.89
C ARG A 100 12.17 1.56 24.55
N LYS A 101 13.36 0.95 24.47
CA LYS A 101 13.88 0.41 23.21
C LYS A 101 13.05 -0.77 22.71
N LEU A 102 12.59 -1.63 23.62
CA LEU A 102 11.78 -2.80 23.29
C LEU A 102 10.41 -2.39 22.73
N ARG A 103 9.79 -1.33 23.27
CA ARG A 103 8.56 -0.76 22.68
C ARG A 103 8.80 -0.26 21.26
N SER A 104 9.86 0.52 21.04
CA SER A 104 10.21 1.02 19.70
C SER A 104 10.52 -0.10 18.71
N PHE A 105 11.24 -1.14 19.14
CA PHE A 105 11.51 -2.32 18.34
C PHE A 105 10.21 -3.04 17.95
N ASN A 106 9.37 -3.39 18.93
CA ASN A 106 8.12 -4.10 18.70
C ASN A 106 7.17 -3.31 17.78
N GLU A 107 7.05 -2.01 17.99
CA GLU A 107 6.25 -1.13 17.13
C GLU A 107 6.75 -1.16 15.68
N LEU A 108 8.07 -0.99 15.47
CA LEU A 108 8.64 -1.01 14.13
C LEU A 108 8.51 -2.38 13.45
N VAL A 109 8.68 -3.48 14.20
CA VAL A 109 8.49 -4.84 13.68
C VAL A 109 7.07 -5.03 13.17
N LEU A 110 6.06 -4.64 13.96
CA LEU A 110 4.66 -4.76 13.58
C LEU A 110 4.34 -3.92 12.34
N GLN A 111 4.74 -2.64 12.35
CA GLN A 111 4.53 -1.75 11.21
C GLN A 111 5.21 -2.26 9.94
N TYR A 112 6.46 -2.73 10.05
CA TYR A 112 7.20 -3.24 8.91
C TYR A 112 6.67 -4.59 8.40
N SER A 113 6.20 -5.46 9.29
CA SER A 113 5.53 -6.71 8.93
C SER A 113 4.29 -6.44 8.08
N GLU A 114 3.44 -5.51 8.51
CA GLU A 114 2.25 -5.08 7.76
C GLU A 114 2.61 -4.50 6.39
N LEU A 115 3.64 -3.66 6.30
CA LEU A 115 4.12 -3.13 5.02
C LEU A 115 4.67 -4.24 4.10
N ARG A 116 5.32 -5.26 4.66
CA ARG A 116 5.92 -6.36 3.91
C ARG A 116 4.91 -7.42 3.46
N ALA A 117 3.82 -7.60 4.21
CA ALA A 117 2.70 -8.46 3.86
C ALA A 117 1.92 -7.96 2.63
N ARG A 118 2.04 -6.67 2.31
CA ARG A 118 1.35 -6.08 1.15
C ARG A 118 1.82 -6.70 -0.17
N PRO A 119 0.89 -6.95 -1.11
CA PRO A 119 1.23 -7.53 -2.39
C PRO A 119 2.10 -6.57 -3.21
N ARG A 120 2.87 -7.15 -4.13
CA ARG A 120 3.65 -6.38 -5.09
C ARG A 120 2.73 -5.58 -6.01
N VAL A 121 3.09 -4.31 -6.23
CA VAL A 121 2.38 -3.41 -7.16
C VAL A 121 2.42 -3.96 -8.58
N ALA A 122 1.30 -3.90 -9.29
CA ALA A 122 1.26 -4.36 -10.68
C ALA A 122 2.06 -3.43 -11.59
N ARG A 123 2.73 -4.01 -12.60
CA ARG A 123 3.58 -3.25 -13.53
C ARG A 123 2.83 -2.14 -14.25
N LYS A 124 1.55 -2.35 -14.55
CA LYS A 124 0.69 -1.36 -15.21
C LYS A 124 0.50 -0.11 -14.36
N ASP A 125 0.35 -0.26 -13.05
CA ASP A 125 0.05 0.86 -12.14
C ASP A 125 1.32 1.72 -11.96
N ILE A 126 2.48 1.06 -11.81
CA ILE A 126 3.80 1.73 -11.83
C ILE A 126 3.97 2.50 -13.15
N ASN A 127 3.61 1.90 -14.28
CA ASN A 127 3.73 2.55 -15.58
C ASN A 127 2.77 3.74 -15.71
N SER A 128 1.54 3.69 -15.16
CA SER A 128 0.61 4.82 -15.16
C SER A 128 1.20 6.02 -14.42
N VAL A 129 1.77 5.80 -13.23
CA VAL A 129 2.43 6.86 -12.44
C VAL A 129 3.69 7.36 -13.16
N SER A 130 4.50 6.46 -13.72
CA SER A 130 5.69 6.83 -14.50
C SER A 130 5.34 7.64 -15.75
N ASN A 131 4.25 7.30 -16.43
CA ASN A 131 3.74 8.04 -17.59
C ASN A 131 3.26 9.43 -17.17
N TRP A 132 2.62 9.57 -16.01
CA TRP A 132 2.22 10.88 -15.49
C TRP A 132 3.45 11.79 -15.32
N PHE A 133 4.52 11.30 -14.69
CA PHE A 133 5.78 12.04 -14.54
C PHE A 133 6.41 12.39 -15.90
N HIS A 134 6.34 11.46 -16.87
CA HIS A 134 6.87 11.70 -18.21
C HIS A 134 6.09 12.75 -18.99
N ASN A 135 4.76 12.77 -18.84
CA ASN A 135 3.87 13.72 -19.52
C ASN A 135 3.95 15.11 -18.89
N HIS A 136 4.21 15.20 -17.59
CA HIS A 136 4.34 16.46 -16.84
C HIS A 136 5.80 16.72 -16.45
N LYS A 137 6.68 16.81 -17.46
CA LYS A 137 8.11 17.10 -17.24
C LYS A 137 8.28 18.38 -16.42
N ASN A 138 9.16 18.36 -15.43
CA ASN A 138 9.41 19.49 -14.53
C ASN A 138 8.19 19.94 -13.69
N ALA A 139 7.12 19.16 -13.59
CA ALA A 139 6.04 19.45 -12.63
C ALA A 139 6.49 19.17 -11.19
N ILE A 140 7.22 18.08 -10.99
CA ILE A 140 7.80 17.66 -9.71
C ILE A 140 9.33 17.57 -9.90
N HIS A 141 10.09 17.81 -8.83
CA HIS A 141 11.55 17.73 -8.87
C HIS A 141 12.00 16.31 -9.27
N PRO A 142 13.00 16.13 -10.16
CA PRO A 142 13.42 14.82 -10.61
C PRO A 142 13.82 13.86 -9.48
N ASP A 143 14.51 14.38 -8.46
CA ASP A 143 14.94 13.58 -7.29
C ASP A 143 13.75 13.13 -6.45
N GLU A 144 12.71 13.96 -6.35
CA GLU A 144 11.46 13.60 -5.66
C GLU A 144 10.71 12.54 -6.45
N ALA A 145 10.70 12.59 -7.79
CA ALA A 145 10.04 11.59 -8.64
C ALA A 145 10.84 10.27 -8.78
N ALA A 146 12.15 10.28 -8.45
CA ALA A 146 13.06 9.16 -8.67
C ALA A 146 12.66 7.88 -7.91
N TYR A 147 11.84 7.99 -6.86
CA TYR A 147 11.36 6.85 -6.08
C TYR A 147 10.67 5.80 -6.95
N ILE A 148 9.99 6.21 -8.02
CA ILE A 148 9.22 5.32 -8.91
C ILE A 148 10.11 4.29 -9.61
N ASN A 149 11.42 4.57 -9.73
CA ASN A 149 12.40 3.67 -10.33
C ASN A 149 12.68 2.45 -9.43
N SER A 150 12.39 2.54 -8.12
CA SER A 150 12.62 1.46 -7.15
C SER A 150 11.51 0.40 -7.19
N ARG A 151 11.24 -0.20 -8.35
CA ARG A 151 10.06 -1.06 -8.63
C ARG A 151 9.83 -2.23 -7.66
N HIS A 152 10.88 -2.69 -6.97
CA HIS A 152 10.79 -3.78 -5.99
C HIS A 152 10.42 -3.29 -4.57
N ASP A 153 10.67 -2.01 -4.28
CA ASP A 153 10.46 -1.37 -2.98
C ASP A 153 9.12 -0.60 -2.93
N LEU A 154 8.35 -0.55 -4.02
CA LEU A 154 7.06 0.15 -4.06
C LEU A 154 5.93 -0.67 -3.44
N PHE A 155 4.98 0.00 -2.79
CA PHE A 155 3.69 -0.55 -2.36
C PHE A 155 2.56 0.44 -2.62
N SER A 156 1.33 -0.07 -2.74
CA SER A 156 0.12 0.77 -2.72
C SER A 156 -0.36 0.96 -1.29
N VAL A 157 -0.68 2.21 -0.95
CA VAL A 157 -1.20 2.59 0.38
C VAL A 157 -2.56 1.96 0.65
N VAL A 158 -3.39 1.76 -0.38
CA VAL A 158 -4.67 1.06 -0.24
C VAL A 158 -4.65 -0.22 -1.06
N SER A 159 -4.39 -1.34 -0.40
CA SER A 159 -4.45 -2.65 -1.04
C SER A 159 -5.91 -3.07 -1.25
N ARG A 160 -6.37 -3.11 -2.51
CA ARG A 160 -7.57 -3.87 -2.85
C ARG A 160 -7.18 -5.28 -3.26
N ASN A 161 -7.81 -6.28 -2.64
CA ASN A 161 -7.75 -7.65 -3.14
C ASN A 161 -8.49 -7.70 -4.48
N LYS A 162 -7.74 -7.57 -5.57
CA LYS A 162 -8.30 -7.74 -6.92
C LYS A 162 -8.63 -9.21 -7.09
N THR A 163 -9.91 -9.53 -7.27
CA THR A 163 -10.34 -10.89 -7.58
C THR A 163 -9.66 -11.38 -8.87
N PRO A 164 -9.41 -12.69 -9.02
CA PRO A 164 -8.79 -13.25 -10.24
C PRO A 164 -9.53 -12.82 -11.52
N LEU A 165 -10.87 -12.79 -11.46
CA LEU A 165 -11.72 -12.30 -12.54
C LEU A 165 -11.43 -10.83 -12.86
N ARG A 166 -11.45 -9.93 -11.85
CA ARG A 166 -11.13 -8.51 -12.06
C ARG A 166 -9.76 -8.32 -12.70
N ARG A 167 -8.76 -9.10 -12.26
CA ARG A 167 -7.40 -9.07 -12.84
C ARG A 167 -7.41 -9.50 -14.31
N LEU A 168 -8.12 -10.57 -14.65
CA LEU A 168 -8.27 -11.04 -16.03
C LEU A 168 -8.94 -9.96 -16.92
N LEU A 169 -10.03 -9.36 -16.44
CA LEU A 169 -10.76 -8.32 -17.17
C LEU A 169 -9.92 -7.06 -17.38
N GLU A 170 -9.15 -6.64 -16.37
CA GLU A 170 -8.26 -5.48 -16.46
C GLU A 170 -7.07 -5.72 -17.40
N VAL A 171 -6.59 -6.96 -17.52
CA VAL A 171 -5.44 -7.31 -18.37
C VAL A 171 -5.85 -7.48 -19.83
N SER A 172 -7.08 -7.92 -20.12
CA SER A 172 -7.50 -8.24 -21.49
C SER A 172 -7.97 -7.00 -22.28
N PRO A 173 -7.22 -6.50 -23.28
CA PRO A 173 -7.74 -5.48 -24.19
C PRO A 173 -8.86 -6.03 -25.08
N ARG A 174 -8.86 -7.34 -25.38
CA ARG A 174 -9.92 -8.00 -26.17
C ARG A 174 -11.28 -7.92 -25.47
N PHE A 175 -11.31 -8.01 -24.14
CA PHE A 175 -12.54 -7.86 -23.37
C PHE A 175 -13.05 -6.42 -23.38
N ARG A 176 -12.17 -5.45 -23.11
CA ARG A 176 -12.53 -4.01 -23.11
C ARG A 176 -13.00 -3.50 -24.46
N LEU A 177 -12.47 -4.08 -25.54
CA LEU A 177 -12.85 -3.76 -26.91
C LEU A 177 -13.89 -4.75 -27.49
N ALA A 178 -14.40 -5.69 -26.69
CA ALA A 178 -15.37 -6.66 -27.16
C ALA A 178 -16.65 -5.95 -27.58
N ARG A 179 -17.23 -6.40 -28.70
CA ARG A 179 -18.48 -5.84 -29.25
C ARG A 179 -19.66 -5.94 -28.27
N LEU A 180 -19.56 -6.81 -27.27
CA LEU A 180 -20.49 -6.97 -26.14
C LEU A 180 -20.70 -5.69 -25.33
N TRP A 181 -19.73 -4.77 -25.30
CA TRP A 181 -19.80 -3.51 -24.56
C TRP A 181 -20.20 -2.31 -25.44
N ARG A 182 -20.42 -2.53 -26.75
CA ARG A 182 -20.96 -1.48 -27.62
C ARG A 182 -22.46 -1.36 -27.37
N LYS A 183 -22.97 -0.13 -27.39
CA LYS A 183 -24.42 0.13 -27.34
C LYS A 183 -25.08 -0.66 -28.50
N PRO A 184 -26.02 -1.57 -28.20
CA PRO A 184 -26.66 -2.36 -29.24
C PRO A 184 -27.35 -1.43 -30.25
N SER A 185 -27.21 -1.76 -31.53
CA SER A 185 -27.87 -0.99 -32.59
C SER A 185 -29.38 -1.28 -32.58
N SER A 186 -30.19 -0.39 -33.16
CA SER A 186 -31.65 -0.54 -33.22
C SER A 186 -32.11 -1.84 -33.88
N LEU A 187 -31.31 -2.39 -34.80
CA LEU A 187 -31.57 -3.68 -35.45
C LEU A 187 -31.29 -4.87 -34.52
N ASP A 188 -30.24 -4.81 -33.71
CA ASP A 188 -29.87 -5.88 -32.76
C ASP A 188 -30.95 -6.06 -31.67
N LEU A 189 -31.53 -4.95 -31.18
CA LEU A 189 -32.70 -5.01 -30.30
C LEU A 189 -33.93 -5.61 -30.99
N GLY A 190 -34.11 -5.32 -32.29
CA GLY A 190 -35.19 -5.88 -33.09
C GLY A 190 -35.12 -7.40 -33.20
N PHE A 191 -33.95 -7.97 -33.47
CA PHE A 191 -33.75 -9.43 -33.53
C PHE A 191 -34.03 -10.13 -32.20
N LEU A 192 -33.62 -9.54 -31.07
CA LEU A 192 -33.93 -10.08 -29.73
C LEU A 192 -35.44 -10.15 -29.46
N SER A 193 -36.20 -9.15 -29.91
CA SER A 193 -37.67 -9.14 -29.83
C SER A 193 -38.36 -10.20 -30.69
N PHE A 194 -37.71 -10.76 -31.72
CA PHE A 194 -38.25 -11.90 -32.48
C PHE A 194 -37.96 -13.25 -31.84
N THR A 195 -36.91 -13.36 -31.02
CA THR A 195 -36.49 -14.63 -30.39
C THR A 195 -37.12 -14.88 -29.02
N THR A 196 -37.58 -13.83 -28.34
CA THR A 196 -38.14 -13.95 -26.99
C THR A 196 -39.33 -13.02 -26.82
N VAL A 197 -40.39 -13.49 -26.17
CA VAL A 197 -41.59 -12.68 -25.84
C VAL A 197 -41.31 -11.64 -24.75
N ALA A 198 -40.27 -11.86 -23.93
CA ALA A 198 -39.87 -10.95 -22.87
C ALA A 198 -39.16 -9.71 -23.42
N LYS A 199 -39.24 -8.58 -22.69
CA LYS A 199 -38.53 -7.37 -23.11
C LYS A 199 -37.02 -7.64 -23.04
N PRO A 200 -36.20 -7.15 -23.99
CA PRO A 200 -34.78 -7.51 -24.09
C PRO A 200 -33.96 -7.30 -22.80
N PHE A 201 -34.33 -6.29 -22.00
CA PHE A 201 -33.65 -6.02 -20.72
C PHE A 201 -34.00 -7.03 -19.62
N GLU A 202 -35.18 -7.65 -19.66
CA GLU A 202 -35.61 -8.65 -18.67
C GLU A 202 -34.84 -9.95 -18.86
N THR A 203 -34.62 -10.36 -20.12
CA THR A 203 -33.84 -11.56 -20.47
C THR A 203 -32.35 -11.39 -20.14
N LEU A 204 -31.79 -10.21 -20.39
CA LEU A 204 -30.42 -9.87 -19.98
C LEU A 204 -30.27 -9.79 -18.46
N GLY A 205 -31.28 -9.24 -17.77
CA GLY A 205 -31.32 -9.20 -16.32
C GLY A 205 -31.37 -10.59 -15.69
N ALA A 206 -32.23 -11.48 -16.22
CA ALA A 206 -32.38 -12.84 -15.72
C ALA A 206 -31.12 -13.69 -15.95
N THR A 207 -30.47 -13.57 -17.12
CA THR A 207 -29.21 -14.28 -17.41
C THR A 207 -28.04 -13.78 -16.55
N ALA A 208 -27.95 -12.46 -16.33
CA ALA A 208 -26.97 -11.89 -15.41
C ALA A 208 -27.21 -12.35 -13.95
N ALA A 209 -28.47 -12.41 -13.52
CA ALA A 209 -28.82 -12.89 -12.18
C ALA A 209 -28.43 -14.37 -11.99
N TYR A 210 -28.72 -15.22 -12.97
CA TYR A 210 -28.35 -16.64 -12.92
C TYR A 210 -26.83 -16.83 -12.90
N ALA A 211 -26.09 -16.08 -13.73
CA ALA A 211 -24.63 -16.11 -13.74
C ALA A 211 -24.03 -15.62 -12.42
N ALA A 212 -24.60 -14.57 -11.81
CA ALA A 212 -24.14 -14.07 -10.52
C ALA A 212 -24.34 -15.09 -9.40
N VAL A 213 -25.49 -15.76 -9.36
CA VAL A 213 -25.76 -16.85 -8.39
C VAL A 213 -24.77 -18.00 -8.59
N LEU A 214 -24.55 -18.42 -9.83
CA LEU A 214 -23.59 -19.50 -10.15
C LEU A 214 -22.16 -19.18 -9.67
N VAL A 215 -21.70 -17.93 -9.86
CA VAL A 215 -20.37 -17.49 -9.43
C VAL A 215 -20.21 -17.53 -7.92
N VAL A 216 -21.24 -17.14 -7.16
CA VAL A 216 -21.21 -17.22 -5.68
C VAL A 216 -21.11 -18.68 -5.22
N PHE A 217 -21.86 -19.59 -5.83
CA PHE A 217 -21.79 -21.02 -5.49
C PHE A 217 -20.41 -21.63 -5.82
N LEU A 218 -19.77 -21.20 -6.91
CA LEU A 218 -18.43 -21.66 -7.27
C LEU A 218 -17.33 -21.13 -6.34
N GLN A 219 -17.52 -19.97 -5.70
CA GLN A 219 -16.57 -19.44 -4.71
C GLN A 219 -16.66 -20.11 -3.34
N VAL A 220 -17.79 -20.70 -2.99
CA VAL A 220 -17.98 -21.43 -1.71
C VAL A 220 -17.43 -22.86 -1.79
N ALA A 221 -17.26 -23.40 -3.00
CA ALA A 221 -16.78 -24.77 -3.24
C ALA A 221 -15.25 -24.91 -3.32
N THR A 222 -14.50 -23.80 -3.17
CA THR A 222 -13.02 -23.74 -3.19
C THR A 222 -12.50 -23.22 -1.87
#